data_AF-A0A3C0K8G1-F1
#
_entry.id   AF-A0A3C0K8G1-F1
#
_cell.length_a   1.000
_cell.length_b   1.000
_cell.length_c   1.000
_cell.angle_alpha   90.00
_cell.angle_beta   90.00
_cell.angle_gamma   90.00
#
_symmetry.space_group_name_H-M   'P 1'
#
loop_
_entity.id
_entity.type
_entity.pdbx_description
1 polymer ?
#
loop_
_entity_poly.entity_id
_entity_poly.type
_entity_poly.pdbx_seq_one_letter_code
_entity_poly.pdbx_strand_id
1 'polypeptide(L)' 'PIPLTTAEMDWVFGLPYARSPHPAYADDNGSHEGATKIPAWEMIRTSVNIMRGCFGGCTFCSITEHEGR' A
#
# COMPACT_ATOMS: atom_id res chain seq x y z
N PRO A 1 9.36 -18.31 9.36
CA PRO A 1 8.46 -18.53 8.20
C PRO A 1 9.30 -18.59 6.92
N ILE A 2 8.99 -19.51 6.01
CA ILE A 2 9.65 -19.56 4.69
C ILE A 2 8.96 -18.50 3.81
N PRO A 3 9.72 -17.61 3.13
CA PRO A 3 9.12 -16.60 2.25
C PRO A 3 8.42 -17.27 1.06
N LEU A 4 7.37 -16.62 0.56
CA LEU A 4 6.67 -17.05 -0.66
C LEU A 4 7.64 -17.11 -1.84
N THR A 5 7.39 -18.04 -2.76
CA THR A 5 8.08 -18.05 -4.05
C THR A 5 7.68 -16.82 -4.88
N THR A 6 8.51 -16.47 -5.88
CA THR A 6 8.22 -15.33 -6.76
C THR A 6 6.84 -15.43 -7.41
N ALA A 7 6.45 -16.63 -7.88
CA ALA A 7 5.16 -16.84 -8.53
C ALA A 7 3.97 -16.67 -7.56
N GLU A 8 4.11 -17.15 -6.33
CA GLU A 8 3.09 -16.95 -5.29
C GLU A 8 2.97 -15.46 -4.92
N MET A 9 4.10 -14.76 -4.82
CA MET A 9 4.10 -13.33 -4.52
C MET A 9 3.55 -12.49 -5.68
N ASP A 10 3.86 -12.83 -6.93
CA ASP A 10 3.23 -12.22 -8.12
C ASP A 10 1.70 -12.40 -8.10
N TRP A 11 1.24 -13.59 -7.74
CA TRP A 11 -0.19 -13.89 -7.64
C TRP A 11 -0.87 -13.04 -6.56
N VAL A 12 -0.28 -12.92 -5.36
CA VAL A 12 -0.81 -12.07 -4.29
C VAL A 12 -0.90 -10.61 -4.72
N PHE A 13 0.17 -10.04 -5.27
CA PHE A 13 0.19 -8.64 -5.72
C PHE A 13 -0.70 -8.39 -6.95
N GLY A 14 -1.06 -9.44 -7.69
CA GLY A 14 -1.99 -9.40 -8.83
C GLY A 14 -3.46 -9.37 -8.44
N LEU A 15 -3.81 -9.56 -7.16
CA LEU A 15 -5.19 -9.48 -6.70
C LEU A 15 -5.78 -8.08 -6.95
N PRO A 16 -7.11 -7.97 -7.17
CA PRO A 16 -7.77 -6.71 -7.50
C PRO A 16 -7.95 -5.83 -6.25
N TYR A 17 -6.84 -5.35 -5.68
CA TYR A 17 -6.85 -4.41 -4.57
C TYR A 17 -7.52 -3.10 -4.98
N ALA A 18 -8.24 -2.48 -4.04
CA ALA A 18 -8.95 -1.22 -4.27
C ALA A 18 -8.01 -0.07 -4.68
N ARG A 19 -6.75 -0.09 -4.22
CA ARG A 19 -5.73 0.97 -4.43
C ARG A 19 -6.22 2.39 -4.07
N SER A 20 -7.31 2.47 -3.32
CA SER A 20 -7.94 3.67 -2.80
C SER A 20 -7.95 3.62 -1.27
N PRO A 21 -8.11 4.78 -0.60
CA PRO A 21 -8.33 4.81 0.83
C PRO A 21 -9.60 4.06 1.22
N HIS A 22 -9.69 3.67 2.49
CA HIS A 22 -10.87 3.02 3.01
C HIS A 22 -12.10 3.95 2.89
N PRO A 23 -13.30 3.45 2.48
CA PRO A 23 -14.50 4.28 2.32
C PRO A 23 -14.92 5.08 3.55
N ALA A 24 -14.53 4.63 4.75
CA ALA A 24 -14.77 5.37 6.00
C ALA A 24 -14.09 6.76 6.03
N TYR A 25 -13.09 6.99 5.19
CA TYR A 25 -12.44 8.30 5.01
C TYR A 25 -12.95 9.05 3.78
N ALA A 26 -14.04 8.61 3.16
CA ALA A 26 -14.67 9.32 2.06
C ALA A 26 -15.70 10.33 2.58
N ASP A 27 -16.01 11.34 1.76
CA ASP A 27 -17.13 12.23 2.03
C ASP A 27 -18.49 11.58 1.68
N ASP A 28 -19.58 12.32 1.85
CA ASP A 28 -20.94 11.86 1.57
C ASP A 28 -21.15 11.41 0.10
N ASN A 29 -20.28 11.83 -0.81
CA ASN A 29 -20.31 11.49 -2.24
C ASN A 29 -19.27 10.41 -2.62
N GLY A 30 -18.54 9.85 -1.65
CA GLY A 30 -17.50 8.85 -1.90
C GLY A 30 -16.16 9.44 -2.38
N SER A 31 -15.96 10.75 -2.26
CA SER A 31 -14.74 11.44 -2.67
C SER A 31 -13.71 11.52 -1.54
N HIS A 32 -12.43 11.50 -1.92
CA HIS A 32 -11.28 11.71 -1.04
C HIS A 32 -10.58 13.04 -1.33
N GLU A 33 -11.36 14.04 -1.76
CA GLU A 33 -10.90 15.38 -2.11
C GLU A 33 -11.42 16.41 -1.09
N GLY A 34 -10.80 17.59 -1.02
CA GLY A 34 -11.20 18.62 -0.07
C GLY A 34 -10.96 18.25 1.39
N ALA A 35 -12.01 18.22 2.21
CA ALA A 35 -11.91 18.00 3.66
C ALA A 35 -11.51 16.56 4.04
N THR A 36 -11.77 15.59 3.16
CA THR A 36 -11.43 14.17 3.35
C THR A 36 -10.11 13.77 2.67
N LYS A 37 -9.36 14.76 2.20
CA LYS A 37 -8.08 14.55 1.51
C LYS A 37 -7.03 13.98 2.44
N ILE A 38 -6.37 12.90 1.98
CA ILE A 38 -5.26 12.26 2.69
C ILE A 38 -3.94 12.62 1.95
N PRO A 39 -3.10 13.53 2.50
CA PRO A 39 -1.90 14.01 1.80
C PRO A 39 -0.93 12.88 1.42
N ALA A 40 -0.75 11.90 2.31
CA ALA A 40 0.12 10.76 2.03
C ALA A 40 -0.38 9.93 0.84
N TRP A 41 -1.70 9.77 0.67
CA TRP A 41 -2.29 9.02 -0.45
C TRP A 41 -2.18 9.79 -1.77
N GLU A 42 -2.43 11.11 -1.77
CA GLU A 42 -2.26 11.94 -2.98
C GLU A 42 -0.83 11.82 -3.54
N MET A 43 0.16 11.84 -2.66
CA MET A 43 1.57 11.74 -3.06
C MET A 43 1.92 10.41 -3.71
N ILE A 44 1.23 9.32 -3.37
CA ILE A 44 1.58 7.97 -3.82
C ILE A 44 0.58 7.34 -4.78
N ARG A 45 -0.61 7.92 -5.01
CA ARG A 45 -1.69 7.28 -5.78
C ARG A 45 -1.32 6.92 -7.23
N THR A 46 -0.34 7.60 -7.80
CA THR A 46 0.18 7.37 -9.16
C THR A 46 1.56 6.70 -9.17
N SER A 47 2.08 6.29 -8.02
CA SER A 47 3.39 5.65 -7.92
C SER A 47 3.30 4.16 -8.31
N VAL A 48 4.45 3.60 -8.66
CA VAL A 48 4.60 2.15 -8.92
C VAL A 48 5.39 1.55 -7.79
N ASN A 49 4.93 0.40 -7.27
CA ASN A 49 5.67 -0.30 -6.23
C ASN A 49 6.89 -1.02 -6.84
N ILE A 50 8.09 -0.67 -6.39
CA ILE A 50 9.37 -1.23 -6.86
C ILE A 50 9.91 -2.34 -5.95
N MET A 51 9.36 -2.50 -4.75
CA MET A 51 9.86 -3.42 -3.72
C MET A 51 8.70 -4.13 -3.03
N ARG A 52 8.81 -5.45 -2.85
CA ARG A 52 7.72 -6.27 -2.28
C ARG A 52 8.12 -6.73 -0.88
N GLY A 53 8.25 -5.77 0.03
CA GLY A 53 8.80 -5.96 1.38
C GLY A 53 10.17 -5.31 1.59
N CYS A 54 10.56 -5.15 2.86
CA CYS A 54 11.81 -4.52 3.26
C CYS A 54 12.83 -5.57 3.76
N PHE A 55 13.73 -6.01 2.88
CA PHE A 55 14.83 -6.90 3.27
C PHE A 55 15.78 -6.24 4.30
N GLY A 56 15.99 -4.93 4.18
CA GLY A 56 16.97 -4.18 4.97
C GLY A 56 16.64 -4.06 6.45
N GLY A 57 15.37 -4.21 6.85
CA GLY A 57 14.96 -4.14 8.26
C GLY A 57 15.42 -2.88 8.98
N CYS A 58 15.52 -1.76 8.26
CA CYS A 58 16.01 -0.50 8.79
C CYS A 58 15.10 -0.02 9.91
N THR A 59 15.64 0.32 11.08
CA THR A 59 14.88 0.78 12.25
C THR A 59 14.09 2.08 12.00
N PHE A 60 14.47 2.84 10.97
CA PHE A 60 13.82 4.09 10.59
C PHE A 60 12.75 3.92 9.50
N CYS A 61 12.70 2.75 8.83
CA CYS A 61 11.83 2.53 7.68
C CYS A 61 10.60 1.72 8.11
N SER A 62 9.43 2.34 8.08
CA SER A 62 8.16 1.68 8.43
C SER A 62 7.67 0.67 7.39
N ILE A 63 8.38 0.50 6.26
CA ILE A 63 8.00 -0.46 5.22
C ILE A 63 7.98 -1.89 5.77
N THR A 64 8.92 -2.26 6.65
CA THR A 64 8.93 -3.59 7.27
C THR A 64 7.63 -3.88 8.03
N GLU A 65 7.04 -2.86 8.65
CA GLU A 65 5.78 -2.99 9.40
C GLU A 65 4.55 -3.04 8.48
N HIS A 66 4.58 -2.27 7.38
CA HIS A 66 3.44 -2.16 6.45
C HIS A 66 3.39 -3.26 5.39
N GLU A 67 4.55 -3.73 4.92
CA GLU A 67 4.67 -4.67 3.81
C GLU A 67 5.36 -5.99 4.21
N GLY A 68 5.90 -6.07 5.42
CA GLY A 68 6.64 -7.24 5.90
C GLY A 68 8.14 -7.21 5.57
N ARG A 69 8.86 -8.15 6.20
CA ARG A 69 10.27 -8.47 5.93
C ARG A 69 10.40 -9.56 4.88
#